data_AF-A0A3N6G160-F1
#
_entry.id   AF-A0A3N6G160-F1
#
_cell.length_a   1.000
_cell.length_b   1.000
_cell.length_c   1.000
_cell.angle_alpha   90.00
_cell.angle_beta   90.00
_cell.angle_gamma   90.00
#
_symmetry.space_group_name_H-M   'P 1'
#
loop_
_entity.id
_entity.type
_entity.pdbx_description
1 polymer ?
#
loop_
_entity_poly.entity_id
_entity_poly.type
_entity_poly.pdbx_seq_one_letter_code
_entity_poly.pdbx_strand_id
1 'polypeptide(L)'
;MTIAVEPVAPEYVWTANNALVFTPRGMPPAAYPVLVHLLGRQEPGGRCLVTHGAIASEICVQRTKVTRALQHLAFARMVFKEGNGAYRLSPLIAGFRTPAEQLQAIGAMHDDDRFDHPDFQERYEQQIEAYEEEKQAKAAERQKRLEPPIDLAARRRT
;
A
#
# COMPACT_ATOMS: atom_id res chain seq x y z
N MET A 1 22.83 37.21 -2.12
CA MET A 1 21.45 36.76 -1.81
C MET A 1 21.52 35.27 -1.53
N THR A 2 21.71 34.90 -0.28
CA THR A 2 21.79 33.51 0.16
C THR A 2 20.36 32.97 0.24
N ILE A 3 20.00 32.07 -0.68
CA ILE A 3 18.76 31.29 -0.55
C ILE A 3 19.00 30.37 0.64
N ALA A 4 18.37 30.66 1.77
CA ALA A 4 18.27 29.71 2.86
C ALA A 4 17.47 28.53 2.33
N VAL A 5 18.17 27.44 1.99
CA VAL A 5 17.53 26.14 1.81
C VAL A 5 17.11 25.75 3.23
N GLU A 6 15.83 25.89 3.55
CA GLU A 6 15.30 25.28 4.77
C GLU A 6 15.71 23.81 4.73
N PRO A 7 16.39 23.30 5.77
CA PRO A 7 16.70 21.89 5.82
C PRO A 7 15.36 21.17 5.97
N VAL A 8 14.87 20.58 4.88
CA VAL A 8 13.78 19.58 4.89
C VAL A 8 14.34 18.27 5.46
N ALA A 9 15.02 18.36 6.61
CA ALA A 9 15.33 17.18 7.39
C ALA A 9 13.98 16.71 7.94
N PRO A 10 13.55 15.47 7.63
CA PRO A 10 12.31 14.95 8.18
C PRO A 10 12.37 15.05 9.71
N GLU A 11 11.26 15.46 10.33
CA GLU A 11 11.13 15.51 11.77
C GLU A 11 11.50 14.13 12.33
N TYR A 12 12.47 14.06 13.26
CA TYR A 12 12.88 12.78 13.83
C TYR A 12 11.70 12.14 14.55
N VAL A 13 11.47 10.87 14.27
CA VAL A 13 10.38 10.08 14.84
C VAL A 13 10.93 8.90 15.65
N TRP A 14 10.26 8.59 16.73
CA TRP A 14 10.39 7.32 17.43
C TRP A 14 9.67 6.22 16.64
N THR A 15 10.32 5.09 16.39
CA THR A 15 9.71 3.95 15.70
C THR A 15 10.23 2.64 16.25
N ALA A 16 9.31 1.70 16.50
CA ALA A 16 9.63 0.29 16.66
C ALA A 16 9.80 -0.34 15.27
N ASN A 17 11.00 -0.29 14.71
CA ASN A 17 11.28 -0.83 13.37
C ASN A 17 11.45 -2.36 13.39
N ASN A 18 10.37 -3.08 13.66
CA ASN A 18 10.29 -4.54 13.54
C ASN A 18 9.55 -4.98 12.26
N ALA A 19 9.31 -4.06 11.31
CA ALA A 19 8.55 -4.31 10.08
C ALA A 19 9.03 -5.56 9.30
N LEU A 20 10.34 -5.84 9.35
CA LEU A 20 10.95 -7.00 8.69
C LEU A 20 10.52 -8.34 9.29
N VAL A 21 10.13 -8.39 10.56
CA VAL A 21 9.61 -9.60 11.22
C VAL A 21 8.27 -10.02 10.61
N PHE A 22 7.51 -9.07 10.07
CA PHE A 22 6.14 -9.28 9.58
C PHE A 22 6.05 -9.26 8.05
N THR A 23 7.13 -9.59 7.34
CA THR A 23 7.06 -9.70 5.87
C THR A 23 6.44 -11.05 5.50
N PRO A 24 5.26 -11.09 4.85
CA PRO A 24 4.58 -12.33 4.55
C PRO A 24 5.30 -13.06 3.41
N ARG A 25 5.18 -14.39 3.41
CA ARG A 25 5.69 -15.23 2.32
C ARG A 25 4.95 -14.90 1.03
N GLY A 26 5.70 -14.84 -0.08
CA GLY A 26 5.14 -14.52 -1.40
C GLY A 26 4.98 -13.03 -1.67
N MET A 27 5.35 -12.14 -0.73
CA MET A 27 5.42 -10.70 -1.02
C MET A 27 6.46 -10.40 -2.11
N PRO A 28 6.15 -9.56 -3.13
CA PRO A 28 7.10 -9.23 -4.17
C PRO A 28 8.35 -8.55 -3.61
N PRO A 29 9.55 -8.83 -4.14
CA PRO A 29 10.80 -8.22 -3.66
C PRO A 29 10.81 -6.69 -3.67
N ALA A 30 10.05 -6.07 -4.59
CA ALA A 30 9.93 -4.61 -4.69
C ALA A 30 9.15 -3.98 -3.52
N ALA A 31 8.40 -4.75 -2.72
CA ALA A 31 7.68 -4.24 -1.56
C ALA A 31 8.61 -3.72 -0.47
N TYR A 32 9.74 -4.40 -0.25
CA TYR A 32 10.72 -3.98 0.75
C TYR A 32 11.32 -2.58 0.51
N PRO A 33 11.93 -2.28 -0.66
CA PRO A 33 12.49 -0.94 -0.90
C PRO A 33 11.40 0.14 -0.92
N VAL A 34 10.16 -0.18 -1.34
CA VAL A 34 9.03 0.76 -1.23
C VAL A 34 8.69 1.04 0.23
N LEU A 35 8.61 0.02 1.08
CA LEU A 35 8.34 0.18 2.51
C LEU A 35 9.41 1.01 3.20
N VAL A 36 10.69 0.69 2.97
CA VAL A 36 11.82 1.46 3.52
C VAL A 36 11.80 2.91 3.06
N HIS A 37 11.46 3.15 1.79
CA HIS A 37 11.30 4.49 1.26
C HIS A 37 10.19 5.28 1.96
N LEU A 38 9.04 4.63 2.23
CA LEU A 38 7.96 5.26 2.99
C LEU A 38 8.35 5.53 4.45
N LEU A 39 9.00 4.56 5.11
CA LEU A 39 9.47 4.71 6.50
C LEU A 39 10.44 5.88 6.67
N GLY A 40 11.29 6.14 5.68
CA GLY A 40 12.25 7.25 5.71
C GLY A 40 11.67 8.64 5.38
N ARG A 41 10.41 8.72 4.95
CA ARG A 41 9.78 9.98 4.47
C ARG A 41 8.45 10.31 5.16
N GLN A 42 8.05 9.48 6.10
CA GLN A 42 6.80 9.65 6.82
C GLN A 42 6.84 10.90 7.71
N GLU A 43 5.70 11.57 7.81
CA GLU A 43 5.39 12.49 8.91
C GLU A 43 5.13 11.68 10.21
N PRO A 44 5.22 12.31 11.40
CA PRO A 44 4.75 11.68 12.62
C PRO A 44 3.31 11.13 12.47
N GLY A 45 3.08 9.91 12.93
CA GLY A 45 1.85 9.16 12.70
C GLY A 45 1.80 8.46 11.34
N GLY A 46 2.90 8.36 10.59
CA GLY A 46 3.03 7.46 9.44
C GLY A 46 2.48 7.98 8.13
N ARG A 47 2.18 9.28 8.00
CA ARG A 47 1.66 9.83 6.74
C ARG A 47 2.77 9.97 5.71
N CYS A 48 2.53 9.55 4.47
CA CYS A 48 3.45 9.78 3.36
C CYS A 48 2.71 10.43 2.18
N LEU A 49 3.20 11.58 1.73
CA LEU A 49 2.71 12.28 0.53
C LEU A 49 3.70 12.09 -0.61
N VAL A 50 3.49 11.05 -1.42
CA VAL A 50 4.42 10.68 -2.50
C VAL A 50 3.69 9.93 -3.62
N THR A 51 3.98 10.23 -4.88
CA THR A 51 3.35 9.56 -6.03
C THR A 51 4.07 8.26 -6.38
N HIS A 52 3.40 7.32 -7.06
CA HIS A 52 4.07 6.08 -7.54
C HIS A 52 5.27 6.39 -8.45
N GLY A 53 5.18 7.47 -9.25
CA GLY A 53 6.25 7.89 -10.15
C GLY A 53 7.46 8.42 -9.41
N ALA A 54 7.23 9.22 -8.35
CA ALA A 54 8.29 9.71 -7.48
C ALA A 54 8.99 8.55 -6.77
N ILE A 55 8.23 7.65 -6.10
CA ILE A 55 8.81 6.45 -5.47
C ILE A 55 9.67 5.67 -6.48
N ALA A 56 9.11 5.39 -7.66
CA ALA A 56 9.79 4.62 -8.71
C ALA A 56 11.11 5.25 -9.15
N SER A 57 11.13 6.57 -9.35
CA SER A 57 12.33 7.31 -9.71
C SER A 57 13.38 7.28 -8.60
N GLU A 58 12.95 7.45 -7.35
CA GLU A 58 13.86 7.59 -6.20
C GLU A 58 14.47 6.26 -5.76
N ILE A 59 13.77 5.14 -5.94
CA ILE A 59 14.30 3.79 -5.63
C ILE A 59 14.78 3.05 -6.89
N CYS A 60 14.84 3.72 -8.04
CA CYS A 60 15.33 3.19 -9.32
C CYS A 60 14.64 1.89 -9.78
N VAL A 61 13.31 1.83 -9.68
CA VAL A 61 12.51 0.70 -10.18
C VAL A 61 11.40 1.17 -11.11
N GLN A 62 10.80 0.22 -11.86
CA GLN A 62 9.65 0.54 -12.71
C GLN A 62 8.41 0.89 -11.86
N ARG A 63 7.62 1.88 -12.32
CA ARG A 63 6.36 2.28 -11.69
C ARG A 63 5.36 1.13 -11.49
N THR A 64 5.35 0.16 -12.40
CA THR A 64 4.51 -1.05 -12.29
C THR A 64 4.91 -1.91 -11.10
N LYS A 65 6.21 -2.01 -10.79
CA LYS A 65 6.73 -2.70 -9.60
C LYS A 65 6.32 -1.98 -8.32
N VAL A 66 6.40 -0.64 -8.29
CA VAL A 66 5.89 0.17 -7.16
C VAL A 66 4.39 -0.05 -6.95
N THR A 67 3.62 -0.04 -8.04
CA THR A 67 2.16 -0.24 -7.97
C THR A 67 1.83 -1.61 -7.36
N ARG A 68 2.50 -2.67 -7.81
CA ARG A 68 2.32 -4.02 -7.26
C ARG A 68 2.82 -4.12 -5.81
N ALA A 69 3.95 -3.49 -5.49
CA ALA A 69 4.50 -3.42 -4.14
C ALA A 69 3.52 -2.77 -3.15
N LEU A 70 3.02 -1.57 -3.46
CA LEU A 70 2.04 -0.87 -2.61
C LEU A 70 0.75 -1.66 -2.44
N GLN A 71 0.31 -2.37 -3.48
CA GLN A 71 -0.83 -3.28 -3.39
C GLN A 71 -0.57 -4.41 -2.37
N HIS A 72 0.58 -5.07 -2.43
CA HIS A 72 0.90 -6.14 -1.48
C HIS A 72 1.13 -5.62 -0.06
N LEU A 73 1.70 -4.43 0.11
CA LEU A 73 1.81 -3.78 1.42
C LEU A 73 0.42 -3.45 2.00
N ALA A 74 -0.56 -3.14 1.15
CA ALA A 74 -1.95 -2.96 1.56
C ALA A 74 -2.63 -4.27 1.94
N PHE A 75 -2.43 -5.35 1.16
CA PHE A 75 -2.92 -6.69 1.52
C PHE A 75 -2.37 -7.15 2.88
N ALA A 76 -1.10 -6.82 3.15
CA ALA A 76 -0.43 -7.11 4.42
C ALA A 76 -0.77 -6.11 5.54
N ARG A 77 -1.69 -5.16 5.35
CA ARG A 77 -2.07 -4.12 6.34
C ARG A 77 -0.91 -3.27 6.84
N MET A 78 0.21 -3.23 6.11
CA MET A 78 1.39 -2.43 6.47
C MET A 78 1.25 -0.99 6.02
N VAL A 79 0.59 -0.77 4.88
CA VAL A 79 0.38 0.55 4.25
C VAL A 79 -1.06 0.68 3.77
N PHE A 80 -1.74 1.74 4.18
CA PHE A 80 -3.10 2.07 3.74
C PHE A 80 -3.07 3.23 2.75
N LYS A 81 -3.90 3.16 1.72
CA LYS A 81 -4.07 4.27 0.77
C LYS A 81 -5.13 5.23 1.30
N GLU A 82 -4.75 6.48 1.56
CA GLU A 82 -5.68 7.55 1.95
C GLU A 82 -6.18 8.35 0.74
N GLY A 83 -5.42 8.35 -0.35
CA GLY A 83 -5.76 9.12 -1.55
C GLY A 83 -4.75 8.94 -2.67
N ASN A 84 -4.89 9.74 -3.73
CA ASN A 84 -3.91 9.73 -4.82
C ASN A 84 -2.59 10.34 -4.35
N GLY A 85 -1.58 9.50 -4.19
CA GLY A 85 -0.27 9.92 -3.68
C GLY A 85 -0.25 10.19 -2.17
N ALA A 86 -1.24 9.70 -1.42
CA ALA A 86 -1.29 9.79 0.03
C ALA A 86 -1.44 8.39 0.63
N TYR A 87 -0.51 8.04 1.54
CA TYR A 87 -0.47 6.77 2.24
C TYR A 87 -0.33 6.96 3.73
N ARG A 88 -0.75 5.95 4.48
CA ARG A 88 -0.58 5.83 5.93
C ARG A 88 0.12 4.52 6.24
N LEU A 89 1.25 4.58 6.92
CA LEU A 89 1.86 3.40 7.53
C LEU A 89 1.04 2.97 8.75
N SER A 90 0.93 1.67 8.96
CA SER A 90 0.31 1.12 10.16
C SER A 90 1.01 1.62 11.43
N PRO A 91 0.28 1.96 12.51
CA PRO A 91 0.86 2.35 13.80
C PRO A 91 1.91 1.38 14.36
N LEU A 92 1.84 0.10 13.99
CA LEU A 92 2.82 -0.92 14.36
C LEU A 92 4.24 -0.63 13.85
N ILE A 93 4.39 0.12 12.75
CA ILE A 93 5.70 0.45 12.13
C ILE A 93 5.89 1.94 11.87
N ALA A 94 4.81 2.72 11.94
CA ALA A 94 4.87 4.17 11.78
C ALA A 94 5.71 4.82 12.87
N GLY A 95 6.36 5.93 12.51
CA GLY A 95 7.07 6.77 13.44
C GLY A 95 6.14 7.76 14.13
N PHE A 96 6.30 7.97 15.42
CA PHE A 96 5.57 8.95 16.25
C PHE A 96 6.54 9.88 16.98
N ARG A 97 6.04 10.95 17.62
CA ARG A 97 6.93 11.82 18.41
C ARG A 97 7.31 11.18 19.73
N THR A 98 6.41 10.36 20.28
CA THR A 98 6.66 9.65 21.53
C THR A 98 6.24 8.17 21.44
N PRO A 99 6.86 7.29 22.24
CA PRO A 99 6.39 5.92 22.39
C PRO A 99 4.94 5.83 22.89
N ALA A 100 4.51 6.77 23.73
CA ALA A 100 3.14 6.79 24.27
C ALA A 100 2.10 7.05 23.17
N GLU A 101 2.37 7.99 22.26
CA GLU A 101 1.53 8.24 21.08
C GLU A 101 1.43 6.98 20.21
N GLN A 102 2.54 6.28 19.99
CA GLN A 102 2.54 5.04 19.22
C GLN A 102 1.69 3.96 19.90
N LEU A 103 1.85 3.75 21.21
CA LEU A 103 1.05 2.77 21.96
C LEU A 103 -0.45 3.12 21.96
N GLN A 104 -0.78 4.41 22.07
CA GLN A 104 -2.17 4.86 21.97
C GLN A 104 -2.74 4.57 20.57
N ALA A 105 -2.00 4.87 19.51
CA ALA A 105 -2.42 4.61 18.14
C ALA A 105 -2.58 3.10 17.88
N ILE A 106 -1.66 2.26 18.36
CA ILE A 106 -1.75 0.81 18.31
C ILE A 106 -2.97 0.30 19.08
N GLY A 107 -3.27 0.87 20.25
CA GLY A 107 -4.45 0.50 21.05
C GLY A 107 -5.79 0.91 20.44
N ALA A 108 -5.79 1.88 19.53
CA ALA A 108 -6.97 2.32 18.80
C ALA A 108 -7.20 1.57 17.47
N MET A 109 -6.24 0.71 17.05
CA MET A 109 -6.38 -0.08 15.83
C MET A 109 -7.48 -1.13 15.99
N HIS A 110 -8.24 -1.37 14.91
CA HIS A 110 -9.09 -2.55 14.84
C HIS A 110 -8.21 -3.81 14.78
N ASP A 111 -8.63 -4.87 15.46
CA ASP A 111 -7.85 -6.12 15.53
C ASP A 111 -7.60 -6.73 14.14
N ASP A 112 -8.57 -6.62 13.24
CA ASP A 112 -8.42 -7.08 11.85
C ASP A 112 -7.34 -6.34 11.04
N ASP A 113 -6.98 -5.12 11.43
CA ASP A 113 -5.94 -4.32 10.77
C ASP A 113 -4.53 -4.56 11.33
N ARG A 114 -4.42 -5.41 12.36
CA ARG A 114 -3.15 -5.76 12.98
C ARG A 114 -2.46 -6.89 12.20
N PHE A 115 -1.23 -6.64 11.76
CA PHE A 115 -0.38 -7.66 11.14
C PHE A 115 0.54 -8.39 12.13
N ASP A 116 0.51 -8.02 13.40
CA ASP A 116 1.19 -8.76 14.48
C ASP A 116 0.32 -9.88 15.06
N HIS A 117 -0.84 -10.15 14.46
CA HIS A 117 -1.73 -11.25 14.82
C HIS A 117 -1.20 -12.60 14.26
N PRO A 118 -1.37 -13.74 14.95
CA PRO A 118 -0.85 -15.04 14.50
C PRO A 118 -1.34 -15.53 13.13
N ASP A 119 -2.52 -15.11 12.70
CA ASP A 119 -3.13 -15.47 11.41
C ASP A 119 -2.73 -14.50 10.27
N PHE A 120 -1.75 -13.61 10.51
CA PHE A 120 -1.32 -12.58 9.56
C PHE A 120 -1.07 -13.12 8.14
N GLN A 121 -0.38 -14.25 8.03
CA GLN A 121 -0.07 -14.86 6.73
C GLN A 121 -1.35 -15.32 6.00
N GLU A 122 -2.29 -15.94 6.72
CA GLU A 122 -3.56 -16.42 6.16
C GLU A 122 -4.41 -15.24 5.68
N ARG A 123 -4.51 -14.17 6.49
CA ARG A 123 -5.21 -12.94 6.10
C ARG A 123 -4.61 -12.32 4.84
N TYR A 124 -3.28 -12.28 4.73
CA TYR A 124 -2.60 -11.77 3.54
C TYR A 124 -2.92 -12.60 2.28
N GLU A 125 -2.94 -13.92 2.39
CA GLU A 125 -3.30 -14.83 1.29
C GLU A 125 -4.76 -14.64 0.87
N GLN A 126 -5.69 -14.56 1.84
CA GLN A 126 -7.11 -14.28 1.59
C GLN A 126 -7.33 -12.95 0.87
N GLN A 127 -6.58 -11.89 1.20
CA GLN A 127 -6.66 -10.61 0.50
C GLN A 127 -6.20 -10.70 -0.96
N ILE A 128 -5.19 -11.53 -1.25
CA ILE A 128 -4.75 -11.79 -2.61
C ILE A 128 -5.84 -12.53 -3.39
N GLU A 129 -6.37 -13.61 -2.82
CA GLU A 129 -7.43 -14.42 -3.44
C GLU A 129 -8.65 -13.56 -3.75
N ALA A 130 -9.16 -12.82 -2.78
CA ALA A 130 -10.30 -11.93 -2.95
C ALA A 130 -10.06 -10.89 -4.07
N TYR A 131 -8.85 -10.33 -4.14
CA TYR A 131 -8.50 -9.39 -5.20
C TYR A 131 -8.45 -10.06 -6.58
N GLU A 132 -7.94 -11.29 -6.67
CA GLU A 132 -7.88 -12.05 -7.91
C GLU A 132 -9.28 -12.43 -8.39
N GLU A 133 -10.15 -12.89 -7.51
CA GLU A 133 -11.57 -13.15 -7.79
C GLU A 133 -12.28 -11.91 -8.30
N GLU A 134 -12.14 -10.78 -7.61
CA GLU A 134 -12.75 -9.51 -8.02
C GLU A 134 -12.24 -9.07 -9.41
N LYS A 135 -10.94 -9.23 -9.66
CA LYS A 135 -10.33 -8.91 -10.96
C LYS A 135 -10.89 -9.79 -12.08
N GLN A 136 -11.07 -11.09 -11.84
CA GLN A 136 -11.64 -12.01 -12.83
C GLN A 136 -13.13 -11.71 -13.08
N ALA A 137 -13.90 -11.45 -12.03
CA ALA A 137 -15.31 -11.07 -12.15
C ALA A 137 -15.47 -9.81 -13.01
N LYS A 138 -14.66 -8.77 -12.75
CA LYS A 138 -14.65 -7.52 -13.54
C LYS A 138 -14.22 -7.74 -14.99
N ALA A 139 -13.29 -8.66 -15.26
CA ALA A 139 -12.87 -9.00 -16.62
C ALA A 139 -14.01 -9.70 -17.39
N ALA A 140 -14.69 -10.66 -16.76
CA ALA A 140 -15.82 -11.37 -17.34
C ALA A 140 -17.02 -10.43 -17.62
N GLU A 141 -17.30 -9.48 -16.72
CA GLU A 141 -18.34 -8.47 -16.94
C GLU A 141 -18.03 -7.58 -18.16
N ARG A 142 -16.78 -7.13 -18.30
CA ARG A 142 -16.34 -6.34 -19.47
C ARG A 142 -16.48 -7.12 -20.76
N GLN A 143 -16.17 -8.42 -20.76
CA GLN A 143 -16.30 -9.28 -21.94
C GLN A 143 -17.77 -9.45 -22.33
N LYS A 144 -18.67 -9.72 -21.38
CA LYS A 144 -20.12 -9.81 -21.62
C LYS A 144 -20.71 -8.52 -22.21
N ARG A 145 -20.21 -7.35 -21.79
CA ARG A 145 -20.67 -6.05 -22.31
C ARG A 145 -20.19 -5.76 -23.74
N LEU A 146 -19.06 -6.34 -24.14
CA LEU A 146 -18.50 -6.16 -25.48
C LEU A 146 -19.16 -7.07 -26.53
N GLU A 147 -19.74 -8.20 -26.12
CA GLU A 147 -20.57 -9.03 -27.00
C GLU A 147 -21.86 -8.26 -27.35
N PRO A 148 -22.08 -7.89 -28.63
CA PRO A 148 -23.31 -7.21 -29.00
C PRO A 148 -24.49 -8.13 -28.72
N PRO A 149 -25.62 -7.62 -28.18
CA PRO A 149 -26.85 -8.37 -28.04
C PRO A 149 -27.15 -9.09 -29.36
N ILE A 150 -27.45 -10.39 -29.28
CA ILE A 150 -27.65 -11.29 -30.43
C ILE A 150 -28.63 -10.69 -31.47
N ASP A 151 -29.59 -9.87 -31.03
CA ASP A 151 -30.54 -9.13 -31.86
C ASP A 151 -29.88 -8.05 -32.76
N LEU A 152 -28.86 -7.33 -32.28
CA LEU A 152 -28.17 -6.30 -33.07
C LEU A 152 -27.23 -6.88 -34.15
N ALA A 153 -26.66 -8.06 -33.90
CA ALA A 153 -25.84 -8.76 -34.88
C ALA A 153 -26.68 -9.36 -36.02
N ALA A 154 -27.93 -9.75 -35.74
CA ALA A 154 -28.87 -10.28 -36.73
C ALA A 154 -29.41 -9.18 -37.67
N ARG A 155 -29.65 -7.96 -37.18
CA ARG A 155 -30.18 -6.83 -37.97
C ARG A 155 -29.20 -6.21 -38.97
N ARG A 156 -27.91 -6.57 -38.94
CA ARG A 156 -26.89 -6.06 -39.88
C ARG A 156 -26.77 -6.87 -41.18
N ARG A 157 -27.53 -7.96 -41.34
CA ARG A 157 -27.44 -8.87 -42.51
C ARG A 157 -28.63 -8.83 -43.47
N THR A 158 -29.53 -7.86 -43.34
CA THR A 158 -30.62 -7.56 -44.29
C THR A 158 -30.40 -6.18 -44.87
#